data_AF-A0AAV6YVN4-F1
#
_entry.id   AF-A0AAV6YVN4-F1
#
_cell.length_a   1.000
_cell.length_b   1.000
_cell.length_c   1.000
_cell.angle_alpha   90.00
_cell.angle_beta   90.00
_cell.angle_gamma   90.00
#
_symmetry.space_group_name_H-M   'P 1'
#
loop_
_entity.id
_entity.type
_entity.pdbx_description
1 polymer ?
#
loop_
_entity_poly.entity_id
_entity_poly.type
_entity_poly.pdbx_seq_one_letter_code
_entity_poly.pdbx_strand_id
1 'polypeptide(L)'
;MDLPFEDSAQLRDPMDRKSEALLKKAWETSMLSLKSNLGATSVARTLYFWLGKLESYIREGTPREALLESIPLLRSATAFLADASAEGIRFAAKEGALTNATRRALWLKQWSGDIRSKSKLCSIPFSGDFVFGPELDAILEKASDRKRGFPESKTIPKKSSFRPFRNTRETYRGKGKQGRWSYPKGGRGRGFLFSNPPEGPGNKKQ
;
A
#
# COMPACT_ATOMS: atom_id res chain seq x y z
N MET A 1 6.26 -5.01 -20.48
CA MET A 1 4.81 -5.22 -20.33
C MET A 1 4.23 -3.89 -19.92
N ASP A 2 4.06 -2.98 -20.88
CA ASP A 2 3.42 -1.69 -20.66
C ASP A 2 1.91 -1.89 -20.81
N LEU A 3 1.22 -2.05 -19.68
CA LEU A 3 -0.23 -1.88 -19.65
C LEU A 3 -0.49 -0.38 -19.90
N PRO A 4 -1.29 0.00 -20.92
CA PRO A 4 -1.58 1.40 -21.20
C PRO A 4 -2.36 2.00 -20.02
N PHE A 5 -1.65 2.65 -19.11
CA PHE A 5 -2.19 3.30 -17.92
C PHE A 5 -2.70 4.72 -18.25
N GLU A 6 -3.35 4.86 -19.40
CA GLU A 6 -3.97 6.11 -19.90
C GLU A 6 -5.34 6.39 -19.25
N ASP A 7 -5.71 5.65 -18.21
CA ASP A 7 -6.98 5.83 -17.49
C ASP A 7 -6.97 6.96 -16.44
N SER A 8 -5.95 7.82 -16.42
CA SER A 8 -6.00 9.03 -15.58
C SER A 8 -7.17 9.97 -15.95
N ALA A 9 -7.70 9.84 -17.17
CA ALA A 9 -8.92 10.52 -17.61
C ALA A 9 -10.19 9.97 -16.95
N GLN A 10 -10.22 8.70 -16.52
CA GLN A 10 -11.36 8.08 -15.81
C GLN A 10 -11.50 8.60 -14.37
N LEU A 11 -10.41 9.08 -13.78
CA LEU A 11 -10.43 9.68 -12.45
C LEU A 11 -11.12 11.05 -12.53
N ARG A 12 -12.32 11.13 -11.97
CA ARG A 12 -13.15 12.36 -11.99
C ARG A 12 -12.64 13.41 -10.99
N ASP A 13 -12.03 12.99 -9.89
CA ASP A 13 -11.51 13.90 -8.85
C ASP A 13 -10.08 14.37 -9.17
N PRO A 14 -9.80 15.69 -9.16
CA PRO A 14 -8.44 16.21 -9.30
C PRO A 14 -7.44 15.65 -8.27
N MET A 15 -7.89 15.29 -7.05
CA MET A 15 -7.02 14.68 -6.04
C MET A 15 -6.68 13.23 -6.36
N ASP A 16 -7.60 12.47 -6.96
CA ASP A 16 -7.33 11.09 -7.39
C ASP A 16 -6.29 11.08 -8.53
N ARG A 17 -6.40 12.00 -9.50
CA ARG A 17 -5.38 12.17 -10.55
C ARG A 17 -4.01 12.51 -9.96
N LYS A 18 -4.00 13.39 -8.95
CA LYS A 18 -2.76 13.80 -8.29
C LYS A 18 -2.13 12.64 -7.51
N SER A 19 -2.92 11.86 -6.76
CA SER A 19 -2.40 10.68 -6.05
C SER A 19 -1.85 9.64 -7.00
N GLU A 20 -2.53 9.39 -8.13
CA GLU A 20 -2.06 8.45 -9.15
C GLU A 20 -0.73 8.89 -9.77
N ALA A 21 -0.62 10.16 -10.16
CA ALA A 21 0.63 10.70 -10.69
C ALA A 21 1.79 10.64 -9.68
N LEU A 22 1.51 10.83 -8.38
CA LEU A 22 2.52 10.73 -7.32
C LEU A 22 2.93 9.27 -7.08
N LEU A 23 1.98 8.32 -7.13
CA LEU A 23 2.25 6.89 -7.01
C LEU A 23 3.13 6.37 -8.14
N LYS A 24 2.85 6.76 -9.39
CA LYS A 24 3.69 6.41 -10.55
C LYS A 24 5.13 6.89 -10.35
N LYS A 25 5.31 8.15 -9.94
CA LYS A 25 6.64 8.68 -9.62
C LYS A 25 7.31 7.97 -8.44
N ALA A 26 6.55 7.62 -7.40
CA ALA A 26 7.07 6.90 -6.25
C ALA A 26 7.59 5.52 -6.67
N TRP A 27 6.83 4.81 -7.51
CA TRP A 27 7.22 3.53 -8.10
C TRP A 27 8.49 3.64 -8.94
N GLU A 28 8.58 4.63 -9.83
CA GLU A 28 9.80 4.90 -10.62
C GLU A 28 11.01 5.15 -9.71
N THR A 29 10.86 5.95 -8.65
CA THR A 29 11.95 6.20 -7.69
C THR A 29 12.33 4.96 -6.88
N SER A 30 11.34 4.13 -6.53
CA SER A 30 11.56 2.85 -5.83
C SER A 30 12.37 1.88 -6.69
N MET A 31 12.06 1.81 -7.99
CA MET A 31 12.85 1.03 -8.96
C MET A 31 14.29 1.52 -9.08
N LEU A 32 14.53 2.84 -9.06
CA LEU A 32 15.88 3.40 -9.08
C LEU A 32 16.67 3.04 -7.81
N SER A 33 16.03 3.12 -6.64
CA SER A 33 16.61 2.67 -5.37
C SER A 33 16.97 1.17 -5.41
N LEU A 34 16.08 0.34 -5.97
CA LEU A 34 16.35 -1.09 -6.09
C LEU A 34 17.55 -1.36 -7.01
N LYS A 35 17.68 -0.64 -8.13
CA LYS A 35 18.81 -0.78 -9.05
C LYS A 35 20.15 -0.44 -8.38
N SER A 36 20.23 0.65 -7.61
CA SER A 36 21.46 1.01 -6.90
C SER A 36 21.81 -0.02 -5.82
N ASN A 37 20.81 -0.49 -5.07
CA ASN A 37 21.00 -1.51 -4.03
C ASN A 37 21.39 -2.88 -4.61
N LEU A 38 20.84 -3.27 -5.77
CA LEU A 38 21.23 -4.49 -6.48
C LEU A 38 22.69 -4.42 -6.94
N GLY A 39 23.10 -3.29 -7.52
CA GLY A 39 24.51 -3.04 -7.87
C GLY A 39 25.41 -3.16 -6.63
N ALA A 40 25.03 -2.50 -5.53
CA ALA A 40 25.78 -2.52 -4.29
C ALA A 40 25.90 -3.95 -3.72
N THR A 41 24.80 -4.72 -3.67
CA THR A 41 24.85 -6.10 -3.14
C THR A 41 25.67 -7.04 -4.01
N SER A 42 25.67 -6.86 -5.32
CA SER A 42 26.53 -7.62 -6.24
C SER A 42 28.00 -7.32 -5.97
N VAL A 43 28.39 -6.04 -5.94
CA VAL A 43 29.77 -5.61 -5.70
C VAL A 43 30.23 -5.98 -4.29
N ALA A 44 29.36 -5.90 -3.29
CA ALA A 44 29.68 -6.32 -1.93
C ALA A 44 30.03 -7.81 -1.84
N ARG A 45 29.30 -8.67 -2.59
CA ARG A 45 29.61 -10.11 -2.67
C ARG A 45 30.92 -10.38 -3.38
N THR A 46 31.20 -9.70 -4.50
CA THR A 46 32.48 -9.86 -5.20
C THR A 46 33.64 -9.34 -4.36
N LEU A 47 33.43 -8.25 -3.62
CA LEU A 47 34.43 -7.69 -2.71
C LEU A 47 34.77 -8.67 -1.58
N TYR A 48 33.76 -9.32 -0.98
CA TYR A 48 33.98 -10.37 0.02
C TYR A 48 34.82 -11.52 -0.54
N PHE A 49 34.52 -11.98 -1.75
CA PHE A 49 35.31 -13.02 -2.43
C PHE A 49 36.76 -12.58 -2.71
N TRP A 50 36.97 -11.36 -3.20
CA TRP A 50 38.31 -10.84 -3.47
C TRP A 50 39.14 -10.64 -2.21
N LEU A 51 38.52 -10.24 -1.09
CA LEU A 51 39.20 -10.17 0.20
C LEU A 51 39.67 -11.54 0.68
N GLY A 52 38.84 -12.59 0.54
CA GLY A 52 39.25 -13.96 0.85
C GLY A 52 40.42 -14.45 -0.03
N LYS A 53 40.41 -14.07 -1.32
CA LYS A 53 41.52 -14.38 -2.24
C LYS A 53 42.80 -13.62 -1.88
N LEU A 54 42.68 -12.37 -1.43
CA LEU A 54 43.81 -11.60 -0.95
C LEU A 54 44.43 -12.24 0.29
N GLU A 55 43.60 -12.73 1.21
CA GLU A 55 44.04 -13.45 2.39
C GLU A 55 44.80 -14.73 2.03
N SER A 56 44.32 -15.51 1.05
CA SER A 56 45.05 -16.70 0.59
C SER A 56 46.40 -16.33 -0.05
N TYR A 57 46.46 -15.28 -0.87
CA TYR A 57 47.71 -14.81 -1.47
C TYR A 57 48.75 -14.34 -0.46
N ILE A 58 48.31 -13.71 0.63
CA ILE A 58 49.20 -13.33 1.73
C ILE A 58 49.76 -14.59 2.42
N ARG A 59 48.92 -15.61 2.67
CA ARG A 59 49.36 -16.87 3.28
C ARG A 59 50.31 -17.66 2.38
N GLU A 60 50.15 -17.59 1.07
CA GLU A 60 50.99 -18.28 0.07
C GLU A 60 52.34 -17.57 -0.18
N GLY A 61 52.58 -16.40 0.41
CA GLY A 61 53.84 -15.67 0.23
C GLY A 61 53.97 -14.98 -1.12
N THR A 62 52.84 -14.61 -1.74
CA THR A 62 52.80 -13.92 -3.04
C THR A 62 53.63 -12.62 -2.99
N PRO A 63 54.40 -12.28 -4.05
CA PRO A 63 55.19 -11.06 -4.10
C PRO A 63 54.33 -9.80 -3.87
N ARG A 64 54.93 -8.81 -3.20
CA ARG A 64 54.25 -7.58 -2.78
C ARG A 64 53.66 -6.82 -3.96
N GLU A 65 54.34 -6.85 -5.11
CA GLU A 65 53.93 -6.18 -6.34
C GLU A 65 52.57 -6.69 -6.81
N ALA A 66 52.36 -8.00 -6.81
CA ALA A 66 51.08 -8.61 -7.20
C ALA A 66 49.95 -8.31 -6.19
N LEU A 67 50.28 -8.16 -4.91
CA LEU A 67 49.30 -7.71 -3.90
C LEU A 67 48.89 -6.25 -4.15
N LEU A 68 49.86 -5.38 -4.46
CA LEU A 68 49.60 -3.97 -4.74
C LEU A 68 48.74 -3.77 -5.99
N GLU A 69 48.86 -4.63 -7.01
CA GLU A 69 48.00 -4.60 -8.21
C GLU A 69 46.51 -4.84 -7.90
N SER A 70 46.20 -5.58 -6.83
CA SER A 70 44.81 -5.86 -6.43
C SER A 70 44.13 -4.71 -5.66
N ILE A 71 44.91 -3.82 -5.05
CA ILE A 71 44.41 -2.72 -4.20
C ILE A 71 43.55 -1.71 -4.98
N PRO A 72 43.93 -1.25 -6.20
CA PRO A 72 43.09 -0.35 -6.98
C PRO A 72 41.69 -0.91 -7.26
N LEU A 73 41.58 -2.22 -7.51
CA LEU A 73 40.30 -2.88 -7.75
C LEU A 73 39.42 -2.85 -6.50
N LEU A 74 39.98 -3.19 -5.33
CA LEU A 74 39.29 -3.13 -4.04
C LEU A 74 38.85 -1.69 -3.71
N ARG A 75 39.72 -0.70 -3.98
CA ARG A 75 39.41 0.72 -3.78
C ARG A 75 38.28 1.20 -4.68
N SER A 76 38.28 0.77 -5.94
CA SER A 76 37.20 1.11 -6.88
C SER A 76 35.87 0.49 -6.46
N ALA A 77 35.89 -0.77 -6.03
CA ALA A 77 34.70 -1.47 -5.53
C ALA A 77 34.12 -0.80 -4.26
N THR A 78 34.96 -0.37 -3.31
CA THR A 78 34.50 0.33 -2.11
C THR A 78 33.96 1.72 -2.41
N ALA A 79 34.59 2.46 -3.33
CA ALA A 79 34.07 3.74 -3.82
C ALA A 79 32.69 3.57 -4.45
N PHE A 80 32.52 2.56 -5.33
CA PHE A 80 31.24 2.24 -5.94
C PHE A 80 30.16 1.91 -4.88
N LEU A 81 30.50 1.15 -3.84
CA LEU A 81 29.56 0.84 -2.75
C LEU A 81 29.11 2.10 -2.01
N ALA A 82 30.03 3.01 -1.71
CA ALA A 82 29.72 4.28 -1.06
C ALA A 82 28.74 5.10 -1.92
N ASP A 83 29.05 5.27 -3.21
CA ASP A 83 28.21 6.02 -4.14
C ASP A 83 26.83 5.37 -4.33
N ALA A 84 26.78 4.05 -4.53
CA ALA A 84 25.54 3.31 -4.70
C ALA A 84 24.65 3.38 -3.45
N SER A 85 25.25 3.33 -2.25
CA SER A 85 24.52 3.47 -0.99
C SER A 85 23.95 4.88 -0.79
N ALA A 86 24.73 5.92 -1.12
CA ALA A 86 24.27 7.30 -1.06
C ALA A 86 23.10 7.56 -2.02
N GLU A 87 23.19 7.06 -3.25
CA GLU A 87 22.10 7.13 -4.23
C GLU A 87 20.87 6.32 -3.78
N GLY A 88 21.05 5.13 -3.21
CA GLY A 88 19.95 4.35 -2.64
C GLY A 88 19.17 5.11 -1.57
N ILE A 89 19.87 5.77 -0.65
CA ILE A 89 19.25 6.60 0.40
C ILE A 89 18.54 7.82 -0.22
N ARG A 90 19.14 8.48 -1.22
CA ARG A 90 18.52 9.63 -1.92
C ARG A 90 17.20 9.22 -2.59
N PHE A 91 17.18 8.09 -3.28
CA PHE A 91 15.96 7.59 -3.91
C PHE A 91 14.91 7.14 -2.88
N ALA A 92 15.31 6.47 -1.81
CA ALA A 92 14.41 6.09 -0.71
C ALA A 92 13.79 7.31 -0.01
N ALA A 93 14.57 8.35 0.24
CA ALA A 93 14.05 9.61 0.82
C ALA A 93 13.04 10.29 -0.12
N LYS A 94 13.33 10.30 -1.43
CA LYS A 94 12.42 10.84 -2.46
C LYS A 94 11.14 10.03 -2.56
N GLU A 95 11.22 8.70 -2.53
CA GLU A 95 10.06 7.80 -2.49
C GLU A 95 9.20 8.07 -1.24
N GLY A 96 9.81 8.22 -0.06
CA GLY A 96 9.11 8.56 1.18
C GLY A 96 8.37 9.89 1.08
N ALA A 97 9.01 10.93 0.51
CA ALA A 97 8.38 12.21 0.28
C ALA A 97 7.19 12.13 -0.69
N LEU A 98 7.33 11.37 -1.80
CA LEU A 98 6.26 11.15 -2.77
C LEU A 98 5.09 10.37 -2.18
N THR A 99 5.37 9.32 -1.40
CA THR A 99 4.36 8.52 -0.71
C THR A 99 3.59 9.36 0.31
N ASN A 100 4.28 10.24 1.04
CA ASN A 100 3.61 11.20 1.93
C ASN A 100 2.76 12.21 1.17
N ALA A 101 3.22 12.72 0.03
CA ALA A 101 2.41 13.57 -0.84
C ALA A 101 1.15 12.84 -1.36
N THR A 102 1.26 11.55 -1.69
CA THR A 102 0.11 10.72 -2.05
C THR A 102 -0.87 10.60 -0.89
N ARG A 103 -0.37 10.30 0.32
CA ARG A 103 -1.20 10.24 1.54
C ARG A 103 -1.94 11.57 1.75
N ARG A 104 -1.25 12.70 1.62
CA ARG A 104 -1.88 14.03 1.70
C ARG A 104 -3.01 14.20 0.70
N ALA A 105 -2.81 13.83 -0.57
CA ALA A 105 -3.84 13.92 -1.60
C ALA A 105 -5.08 13.06 -1.25
N LEU A 106 -4.87 11.84 -0.75
CA LEU A 106 -5.96 10.94 -0.33
C LEU A 106 -6.75 11.50 0.86
N TRP A 107 -6.06 12.05 1.86
CA TRP A 107 -6.71 12.67 3.02
C TRP A 107 -7.49 13.93 2.63
N LEU A 108 -6.93 14.77 1.77
CA LEU A 108 -7.57 16.01 1.30
C LEU A 108 -8.73 15.76 0.34
N LYS A 109 -8.87 14.55 -0.21
CA LYS A 109 -10.01 14.18 -1.05
C LYS A 109 -11.34 14.44 -0.34
N GLN A 110 -11.47 13.95 0.89
CA GLN A 110 -12.70 14.03 1.68
C GLN A 110 -12.94 15.41 2.31
N TRP A 111 -11.92 16.27 2.34
CA TRP A 111 -12.03 17.61 2.91
C TRP A 111 -12.77 18.58 1.97
N SER A 112 -13.65 19.43 2.50
CA SER A 112 -14.45 20.41 1.75
C SER A 112 -13.71 21.73 1.43
N GLY A 113 -12.38 21.74 1.59
CA GLY A 113 -11.52 22.88 1.25
C GLY A 113 -11.48 23.19 -0.26
N ASP A 114 -11.08 24.41 -0.60
CA ASP A 114 -10.86 24.80 -2.00
C ASP A 114 -9.67 24.04 -2.62
N ILE A 115 -9.72 23.77 -3.93
CA ILE A 115 -8.71 23.03 -4.69
C ILE A 115 -7.34 23.70 -4.56
N ARG A 116 -7.28 25.04 -4.51
CA ARG A 116 -6.03 25.79 -4.30
C ARG A 116 -5.39 25.46 -2.94
N SER A 117 -6.21 25.43 -1.89
CA SER A 117 -5.76 25.11 -0.53
C SER A 117 -5.29 23.65 -0.43
N LYS A 118 -6.03 22.72 -1.03
CA LYS A 118 -5.63 21.31 -1.14
C LYS A 118 -4.30 21.15 -1.88
N SER A 119 -4.13 21.85 -3.01
CA SER A 119 -2.91 21.75 -3.79
C SER A 119 -1.69 22.26 -3.01
N LYS A 120 -1.85 23.37 -2.29
CA LYS A 120 -0.81 23.93 -1.41
C LYS A 120 -0.41 22.95 -0.30
N LEU A 121 -1.39 22.34 0.36
CA LEU A 121 -1.14 21.35 1.41
C LEU A 121 -0.42 20.09 0.90
N CYS A 122 -0.65 19.68 -0.34
CA CYS A 122 0.10 18.57 -0.93
C CYS A 122 1.56 18.91 -1.25
N SER A 123 1.88 20.18 -1.54
CA SER A 123 3.23 20.62 -1.96
C SER A 123 4.17 20.97 -0.81
N ILE A 124 3.73 20.83 0.44
CA ILE A 124 4.53 21.17 1.62
C ILE A 124 5.77 20.27 1.70
N PRO A 125 6.95 20.76 2.10
CA PRO A 125 8.07 19.90 2.45
C PRO A 125 7.71 18.85 3.51
N PHE A 126 8.30 17.67 3.46
CA PHE A 126 8.08 16.66 4.50
C PHE A 126 9.06 16.88 5.65
N SER A 127 8.55 17.08 6.87
CA SER A 127 9.34 17.37 8.07
C SER A 127 9.46 16.18 9.05
N GLY A 128 8.99 14.98 8.69
CA GLY A 128 9.13 13.77 9.53
C GLY A 128 7.95 13.50 10.46
N ASP A 129 7.50 14.49 11.23
CA ASP A 129 6.62 14.25 12.38
C ASP A 129 5.12 14.21 12.03
N PHE A 130 4.67 15.14 11.20
CA PHE A 130 3.26 15.32 10.87
C PHE A 130 3.02 15.25 9.36
N VAL A 131 1.85 14.74 8.98
CA VAL A 131 1.45 14.67 7.56
C VAL A 131 1.36 16.07 6.98
N PHE A 132 0.74 17.04 7.65
CA PHE A 132 0.62 18.41 7.11
C PHE A 132 1.40 19.47 7.92
N GLY A 133 1.67 19.23 9.20
CA GLY A 133 2.38 20.16 10.07
C GLY A 133 1.61 21.48 10.33
N PRO A 134 2.29 22.51 10.85
CA PRO A 134 1.67 23.78 11.28
C PRO A 134 1.06 24.59 10.12
N GLU A 135 1.42 24.28 8.87
CA GLU A 135 0.80 24.90 7.69
C GLU A 135 -0.68 24.54 7.54
N LEU A 136 -1.10 23.38 8.04
CA LEU A 136 -2.52 23.02 8.10
C LEU A 136 -3.27 23.94 9.05
N ASP A 137 -2.72 24.14 10.24
CA ASP A 137 -3.33 24.98 11.28
C ASP A 137 -3.48 26.41 10.77
N ALA A 138 -2.46 26.96 10.10
CA ALA A 138 -2.54 28.28 9.48
C ALA A 138 -3.61 28.41 8.37
N ILE A 139 -3.90 27.32 7.65
CA ILE A 139 -4.97 27.29 6.64
C ILE A 139 -6.34 27.11 7.29
N LEU A 140 -6.43 26.31 8.35
CA LEU A 140 -7.66 26.10 9.12
C LEU A 140 -8.06 27.35 9.91
N GLU A 141 -7.11 28.05 10.54
CA GLU A 141 -7.34 29.31 11.24
C GLU A 141 -7.86 30.39 10.29
N LYS A 142 -7.25 30.52 9.10
CA LYS A 142 -7.75 31.43 8.04
C LYS A 142 -9.09 31.01 7.47
N ALA A 143 -9.43 29.72 7.53
CA ALA A 143 -10.68 29.18 7.04
C ALA A 143 -11.77 29.07 8.11
N SER A 144 -11.45 29.33 9.38
CA SER A 144 -12.31 29.09 10.56
C SER A 144 -13.63 29.87 10.55
N ASP A 145 -13.75 30.92 9.73
CA ASP A 145 -15.02 31.63 9.48
C ASP A 145 -16.03 30.87 8.61
N ARG A 146 -15.63 29.79 7.94
CA ARG A 146 -16.53 29.02 7.06
C ARG A 146 -16.45 27.55 7.46
N LYS A 147 -17.61 26.90 7.62
CA LYS A 147 -17.88 25.47 7.94
C LYS A 147 -17.08 24.41 7.12
N ARG A 148 -15.76 24.54 7.04
CA ARG A 148 -14.79 23.77 6.23
C ARG A 148 -13.76 23.12 7.15
N GLY A 149 -14.21 22.62 8.30
CA GLY A 149 -13.40 21.78 9.17
C GLY A 149 -12.88 20.57 8.40
N PHE A 150 -11.70 20.09 8.78
CA PHE A 150 -11.20 18.81 8.30
C PHE A 150 -12.23 17.71 8.59
N PRO A 151 -12.32 16.62 7.81
CA PRO A 151 -13.17 15.49 8.16
C PRO A 151 -12.70 14.96 9.52
N GLU A 152 -13.40 15.36 10.59
CA GLU A 152 -13.25 14.68 11.86
C GLU A 152 -13.65 13.24 11.59
N SER A 153 -12.78 12.31 12.00
CA SER A 153 -13.17 10.91 12.12
C SER A 153 -14.45 10.92 12.95
N LYS A 154 -15.60 10.72 12.30
CA LYS A 154 -16.84 10.42 13.02
C LYS A 154 -16.46 9.20 13.84
N THR A 155 -16.27 9.39 15.14
CA THR A 155 -16.11 8.29 16.09
C THR A 155 -17.27 7.37 15.77
N ILE A 156 -17.00 6.23 15.14
CA ILE A 156 -18.00 5.21 14.91
C ILE A 156 -18.53 4.96 16.31
N PRO A 157 -19.80 5.28 16.63
CA PRO A 157 -20.30 5.05 17.97
C PRO A 157 -20.09 3.56 18.20
N LYS A 158 -19.22 3.23 19.17
CA LYS A 158 -19.06 1.85 19.62
C LYS A 158 -20.46 1.45 20.05
N LYS A 159 -21.17 0.69 19.20
CA LYS A 159 -22.38 0.00 19.61
C LYS A 159 -21.90 -1.03 20.62
N SER A 160 -21.79 -0.59 21.86
CA SER A 160 -21.71 -1.43 23.04
C SER A 160 -23.03 -2.18 23.12
N SER A 161 -23.12 -3.28 22.40
CA SER A 161 -23.89 -4.43 22.84
C SER A 161 -23.31 -5.67 22.17
N PHE A 162 -22.24 -6.18 22.77
CA PHE A 162 -22.06 -7.62 22.81
C PHE A 162 -23.33 -8.15 23.52
N ARG A 163 -24.35 -8.53 22.75
CA ARG A 163 -25.45 -9.31 23.29
C ARG A 163 -24.97 -10.76 23.18
N PRO A 164 -24.59 -11.42 24.28
CA PRO A 164 -24.45 -12.86 24.23
C PRO A 164 -25.81 -13.42 23.79
N PHE A 165 -25.77 -14.41 22.89
CA PHE A 165 -26.94 -15.19 22.48
C PHE A 165 -27.69 -15.68 23.72
N ARG A 166 -28.75 -14.96 24.12
CA ARG A 166 -29.62 -15.37 25.20
C ARG A 166 -30.61 -16.36 24.59
N ASN A 167 -30.21 -17.63 24.66
CA ASN A 167 -31.00 -18.79 24.36
C ASN A 167 -32.32 -18.69 25.14
N THR A 168 -33.40 -18.25 24.48
CA THR A 168 -34.73 -18.17 25.08
C THR A 168 -35.59 -19.26 24.45
N ARG A 169 -35.36 -20.49 24.88
CA ARG A 169 -36.40 -21.51 24.90
C ARG A 169 -37.28 -21.19 26.11
N GLU A 170 -38.43 -20.55 25.89
CA GLU A 170 -39.59 -20.80 26.76
C GLU A 170 -40.89 -20.26 26.15
N THR A 171 -41.74 -21.25 25.84
CA THR A 171 -43.20 -21.26 26.02
C THR A 171 -44.06 -20.19 25.37
N TYR A 172 -44.69 -20.62 24.27
CA TYR A 172 -46.02 -20.21 23.87
C TYR A 172 -46.99 -20.16 25.06
N ARG A 173 -47.52 -18.98 25.38
CA ARG A 173 -48.79 -18.83 26.11
C ARG A 173 -49.58 -17.63 25.61
N GLY A 174 -50.40 -17.89 24.59
CA GLY A 174 -51.81 -17.47 24.54
C GLY A 174 -52.20 -16.00 24.32
N LYS A 175 -52.87 -15.82 23.17
CA LYS A 175 -54.06 -14.97 22.88
C LYS A 175 -53.87 -13.47 22.62
N GLY A 176 -54.29 -13.03 21.42
CA GLY A 176 -54.73 -11.64 21.24
C GLY A 176 -54.80 -11.03 19.83
N LYS A 177 -55.55 -11.65 18.90
CA LYS A 177 -56.37 -11.00 17.84
C LYS A 177 -55.74 -10.06 16.77
N GLN A 178 -56.00 -10.50 15.52
CA GLN A 178 -56.42 -9.73 14.33
C GLN A 178 -55.36 -9.03 13.45
N GLY A 179 -55.10 -9.69 12.31
CA GLY A 179 -54.50 -9.10 11.11
C GLY A 179 -54.78 -10.02 9.92
N ARG A 180 -56.00 -9.93 9.39
CA ARG A 180 -56.57 -10.78 8.33
C ARG A 180 -55.97 -10.41 6.97
N TRP A 181 -55.16 -11.29 6.37
CA TRP A 181 -54.86 -11.25 4.94
C TRP A 181 -55.22 -12.60 4.32
N SER A 182 -56.24 -12.57 3.47
CA SER A 182 -56.82 -13.72 2.78
C SER A 182 -56.02 -14.00 1.51
N TYR A 183 -55.52 -15.23 1.36
CA TYR A 183 -54.97 -15.72 0.08
C TYR A 183 -56.10 -16.30 -0.78
N PRO A 184 -56.09 -16.09 -2.12
CA PRO A 184 -56.95 -16.83 -3.03
C PRO A 184 -56.43 -18.26 -3.20
N LYS A 185 -57.36 -19.20 -3.20
CA LYS A 185 -57.12 -20.65 -3.23
C LYS A 185 -57.12 -21.14 -4.68
N GLY A 186 -56.07 -21.87 -5.06
CA GLY A 186 -56.15 -23.03 -5.93
C GLY A 186 -55.82 -22.84 -7.41
N GLY A 187 -54.83 -23.60 -7.89
CA GLY A 187 -54.58 -23.73 -9.33
C GLY A 187 -53.31 -24.50 -9.72
N ARG A 188 -53.24 -25.79 -9.37
CA ARG A 188 -52.50 -26.89 -10.05
C ARG A 188 -51.17 -26.57 -10.77
N GLY A 189 -50.05 -27.03 -10.19
CA GLY A 189 -48.79 -27.23 -10.91
C GLY A 189 -47.80 -28.02 -10.04
N ARG A 190 -47.31 -29.14 -10.55
CA ARG A 190 -46.56 -30.20 -9.85
C ARG A 190 -45.08 -29.84 -9.64
N GLY A 191 -44.44 -30.46 -8.65
CA GLY A 191 -43.00 -30.73 -8.67
C GLY A 191 -42.25 -30.40 -7.38
N PHE A 192 -42.17 -31.39 -6.48
CA PHE A 192 -41.32 -31.41 -5.29
C PHE A 192 -39.84 -31.66 -5.66
N LEU A 193 -38.96 -31.08 -4.84
CA LEU A 193 -37.67 -31.59 -4.34
C LEU A 193 -36.49 -31.88 -5.29
N PHE A 194 -35.44 -31.11 -5.03
CA PHE A 194 -34.03 -31.52 -4.90
C PHE A 194 -33.76 -33.04 -4.86
N SER A 195 -32.94 -33.51 -5.80
CA SER A 195 -32.13 -34.73 -5.65
C SER A 195 -30.79 -34.61 -6.40
N ASN A 196 -29.71 -34.71 -5.60
CA ASN A 196 -28.35 -35.23 -5.77
C ASN A 196 -27.47 -35.00 -7.04
N PRO A 197 -26.13 -34.88 -6.84
CA PRO A 197 -25.12 -34.69 -7.89
C PRO A 197 -24.73 -36.00 -8.60
N PRO A 198 -24.12 -35.92 -9.81
CA PRO A 198 -23.81 -37.10 -10.64
C PRO A 198 -22.49 -37.79 -10.29
N GLU A 199 -22.55 -39.11 -10.09
CA GLU A 199 -21.41 -40.04 -10.08
C GLU A 199 -21.05 -40.47 -11.52
N GLY A 200 -19.74 -40.54 -11.81
CA GLY A 200 -19.18 -40.93 -13.10
C GLY A 200 -19.04 -42.45 -13.31
N PRO A 201 -18.83 -42.91 -14.56
CA PRO A 201 -19.21 -44.25 -15.00
C PRO A 201 -18.22 -45.37 -14.64
N GLY A 202 -18.80 -46.51 -14.27
CA GLY A 202 -18.13 -47.78 -14.03
C GLY A 202 -17.58 -48.43 -15.29
N ASN A 203 -16.39 -48.99 -15.13
CA ASN A 203 -15.62 -49.77 -16.10
C ASN A 203 -16.10 -51.23 -16.03
N LYS A 204 -16.61 -51.80 -17.13
CA LYS A 204 -16.91 -53.25 -17.24
C LYS A 204 -15.72 -53.94 -17.91
N LYS A 205 -15.12 -54.91 -17.22
CA LYS A 205 -14.25 -55.94 -17.81
C LYS A 205 -15.11 -57.16 -18.14
N GLN A 206 -15.09 -57.60 -19.40
CA GLN A 206 -14.82 -58.98 -19.85
C GLN A 206 -14.99 -59.05 -21.36
#